data_AF-A0A4R1R959-F1
#
_entry.id   AF-A0A4R1R959-F1
#
_cell.length_a   1.000
_cell.length_b   1.000
_cell.length_c   1.000
_cell.angle_alpha   90.00
_cell.angle_beta   90.00
_cell.angle_gamma   90.00
#
_symmetry.space_group_name_H-M   'P 1'
#
loop_
_entity.id
_entity.type
_entity.pdbx_description
1 polymer ?
#
loop_
_entity_poly.entity_id
_entity_poly.type
_entity_poly.pdbx_seq_one_letter_code
_entity_poly.pdbx_strand_id
1 'polypeptide(L)'
;MFQVPAWIRRHSFSWKISFTQKLMLIFLFVSLIPVTLVQLFNYYYTVKVMERKVKEYAGSSLTHTIRNLRTELSAYEDLVYQVAYDDSLIELLAQLNDKYDAATWNKLQLKLNILSYSKKWINSLVLITENGDSVISIDRTGQDINNHFWQSLGDLTGTTFYRKSIELYSRNVWEGTKFLGAYGDTLYYSFFLSRRIIDFNTNRPLGVVVLSIGEPLLTGIYADQKEEMRQDLNKTFIVDETGRIISHPVKKLIGGDVRDIFPPPVAKQLLRKEDLIELNSKIFGKGVIVDSAPISKTGWRVVNIIDRDHLFREIRLTKNLILLIQTFAMISLILIAISVSKRLTAAVKKIVQAMLKAENGDLSVRVETDTDDEISLIAKSFNTMIEKIRSLVEEVKRVTQKEKEAEIKKLEMQINPHFLYNTLDSINWMAIEKGELEISESLKQLANILRYSVNGSNQKVTLRQESEWLRDYLALQKCRFSDSFTYRIAIDPELMDCWIHKLLLQPFIENAIIHGLAGKTNGGILEITGKSFGADQMLLTIRDNGKGMNRAKILSVFEKRENGEAGIGITNALSRLELYYGANYRLHVKSPVNGGTIIRIIIPKDWEGRETDANRCG
;
A
#
# COMPACT_ATOMS: atom_id res chain seq x y z
N MET A 1 -29.85 19.49 14.41
CA MET A 1 -30.22 18.10 14.12
C MET A 1 -30.42 17.97 12.62
N PHE A 2 -29.35 17.75 11.84
CA PHE A 2 -29.45 17.63 10.38
C PHE A 2 -29.87 16.19 10.02
N GLN A 3 -31.09 16.04 9.50
CA GLN A 3 -31.59 14.76 9.00
C GLN A 3 -30.89 14.42 7.68
N VAL A 4 -30.09 13.36 7.71
CA VAL A 4 -29.52 12.75 6.50
C VAL A 4 -30.66 12.09 5.68
N PRO A 5 -30.81 12.39 4.38
CA PRO A 5 -31.89 11.89 3.52
C PRO A 5 -31.96 10.35 3.42
N ALA A 6 -33.18 9.82 3.32
CA ALA A 6 -33.48 8.37 3.38
C ALA A 6 -32.83 7.52 2.26
N TRP A 7 -32.43 8.12 1.13
CA TRP A 7 -31.79 7.40 0.03
C TRP A 7 -30.34 6.99 0.32
N ILE A 8 -29.66 7.64 1.27
CA ILE A 8 -28.31 7.27 1.73
C ILE A 8 -28.35 6.01 2.62
N ARG A 9 -29.49 5.70 3.26
CA ARG A 9 -29.62 4.51 4.13
C ARG A 9 -29.81 3.19 3.38
N ARG A 10 -30.06 3.20 2.06
CA ARG A 10 -30.48 2.00 1.31
C ARG A 10 -29.42 1.36 0.42
N HIS A 11 -28.21 1.90 0.37
CA HIS A 11 -27.10 1.33 -0.42
C HIS A 11 -25.84 1.11 0.43
N SER A 12 -25.98 0.49 1.62
CA SER A 12 -24.80 -0.14 2.23
C SER A 12 -24.52 -1.42 1.46
N PHE A 13 -23.77 -1.28 0.36
CA PHE A 13 -23.24 -2.40 -0.40
C PHE A 13 -22.38 -3.24 0.55
N SER A 14 -22.97 -4.29 1.11
CA SER A 14 -22.35 -5.15 2.13
C SER A 14 -21.38 -6.13 1.45
N TRP A 15 -20.39 -5.57 0.77
CA TRP A 15 -19.21 -6.35 0.43
C TRP A 15 -18.65 -6.92 1.74
N LYS A 16 -18.48 -8.26 1.82
CA LYS A 16 -17.71 -8.97 2.85
C LYS A 16 -16.21 -8.64 2.71
N ILE A 17 -15.89 -7.36 2.73
CA ILE A 17 -14.57 -6.79 2.57
C ILE A 17 -14.09 -6.34 3.94
N SER A 18 -12.84 -6.69 4.28
CA SER A 18 -12.26 -6.31 5.57
C SER A 18 -12.18 -4.79 5.72
N PHE A 19 -12.18 -4.28 6.96
CA PHE A 19 -12.06 -2.84 7.21
C PHE A 19 -10.85 -2.21 6.49
N THR A 20 -9.72 -2.92 6.47
CA THR A 20 -8.50 -2.55 5.73
C THR A 20 -8.71 -2.37 4.24
N GLN A 21 -9.43 -3.31 3.62
CA GLN A 21 -9.72 -3.26 2.19
C GLN A 21 -10.72 -2.14 1.86
N LYS A 22 -11.70 -1.85 2.73
CA LYS A 22 -12.60 -0.70 2.55
C LYS A 22 -11.82 0.62 2.59
N LEU A 23 -10.95 0.78 3.59
CA LEU A 23 -10.12 1.97 3.74
C LEU A 23 -9.17 2.14 2.55
N MET A 24 -8.54 1.05 2.11
CA MET A 24 -7.67 1.04 0.93
C MET A 24 -8.44 1.41 -0.35
N LEU A 25 -9.64 0.86 -0.55
CA LEU A 25 -10.48 1.20 -1.72
C LEU A 25 -10.87 2.68 -1.71
N ILE A 26 -11.24 3.25 -0.56
CA ILE A 26 -11.57 4.68 -0.46
C ILE A 26 -10.34 5.52 -0.80
N PHE A 27 -9.18 5.24 -0.20
CA PHE A 27 -7.94 5.96 -0.51
C PHE A 27 -7.59 5.87 -1.99
N LEU A 28 -7.71 4.68 -2.58
CA LEU A 28 -7.39 4.45 -3.98
C LEU A 28 -8.39 5.20 -4.88
N PHE A 29 -9.69 5.11 -4.64
CA PHE A 29 -10.68 5.87 -5.43
C PHE A 29 -10.47 7.39 -5.34
N VAL A 30 -10.30 7.94 -4.13
CA VAL A 30 -10.16 9.38 -3.90
C VAL A 30 -8.87 9.93 -4.51
N SER A 31 -7.81 9.13 -4.58
CA SER A 31 -6.51 9.60 -5.04
C SER A 31 -6.23 9.27 -6.52
N LEU A 32 -6.67 8.10 -7.01
CA LEU A 32 -6.42 7.64 -8.38
C LEU A 32 -7.28 8.39 -9.41
N ILE A 33 -8.55 8.63 -9.10
CA ILE A 33 -9.50 9.22 -10.05
C ILE A 33 -9.10 10.65 -10.41
N PRO A 34 -8.83 11.57 -9.46
CA PRO A 34 -8.44 12.93 -9.81
C PRO A 34 -7.15 12.97 -10.61
N VAL A 35 -6.14 12.16 -10.23
CA VAL A 35 -4.86 12.08 -10.96
C VAL A 35 -5.08 11.61 -12.39
N THR A 36 -5.93 10.60 -12.59
CA THR A 36 -6.24 10.07 -13.93
C THR A 36 -7.03 11.09 -14.76
N LEU A 37 -8.00 11.78 -14.16
CA LEU A 37 -8.79 12.82 -14.83
C LEU A 37 -7.92 14.02 -15.24
N VAL A 38 -7.08 14.51 -14.33
CA VAL A 38 -6.11 15.58 -14.63
C VAL A 38 -5.19 15.15 -15.76
N GLN A 39 -4.74 13.90 -15.78
CA GLN A 39 -3.90 13.41 -16.86
C GLN A 39 -4.64 13.35 -18.20
N LEU A 40 -5.85 12.80 -18.23
CA LEU A 40 -6.66 12.72 -19.46
C LEU A 40 -6.94 14.13 -20.00
N PHE A 41 -7.27 15.06 -19.12
CA PHE A 41 -7.44 16.46 -19.46
C PHE A 41 -6.15 17.08 -20.00
N ASN A 42 -5.01 16.89 -19.32
CA ASN A 42 -3.72 17.42 -19.74
C ASN A 42 -3.28 16.87 -21.10
N TYR A 43 -3.50 15.58 -21.34
CA TYR A 43 -3.26 14.94 -22.63
C TYR A 43 -4.10 15.58 -23.74
N TYR A 44 -5.41 15.67 -23.52
CA TYR A 44 -6.32 16.27 -24.50
C TYR A 44 -5.99 17.75 -24.75
N TYR A 45 -5.71 18.51 -23.69
CA TYR A 45 -5.34 19.92 -23.76
C TYR A 45 -4.05 20.12 -24.54
N THR A 46 -3.00 19.35 -24.23
CA THR A 46 -1.69 19.46 -24.89
C THR A 46 -1.78 19.14 -26.38
N VAL A 47 -2.46 18.05 -26.75
CA VAL A 47 -2.66 17.69 -28.18
C VAL A 47 -3.41 18.80 -28.91
N LYS A 48 -4.51 19.29 -28.34
CA LYS A 48 -5.34 20.34 -28.97
C LYS A 48 -4.61 21.67 -29.12
N VAL A 49 -3.88 22.10 -28.09
CA VAL A 49 -3.08 23.33 -28.13
C VAL A 49 -1.95 23.21 -29.14
N MET A 50 -1.28 22.05 -29.22
CA MET A 50 -0.22 21.86 -30.19
C MET A 50 -0.72 21.78 -31.62
N GLU A 51 -1.84 21.10 -31.89
CA GLU A 51 -2.45 21.12 -33.21
C GLU A 51 -2.78 22.53 -33.67
N ARG A 52 -3.29 23.39 -32.77
CA ARG A 52 -3.52 24.80 -33.07
C ARG A 52 -2.21 25.54 -33.35
N LYS A 53 -1.20 25.41 -32.49
CA LYS A 53 0.10 26.09 -32.66
C LYS A 53 0.83 25.68 -33.94
N VAL A 54 0.76 24.40 -34.31
CA VAL A 54 1.36 23.90 -35.55
C VAL A 54 0.71 24.55 -36.77
N LYS A 55 -0.63 24.65 -36.79
CA LYS A 55 -1.35 25.36 -37.87
C LYS A 55 -1.02 26.85 -37.93
N GLU A 56 -0.98 27.52 -36.78
CA GLU A 56 -0.63 28.94 -36.69
C GLU A 56 0.81 29.20 -37.19
N TYR A 57 1.76 28.34 -36.78
CA TYR A 57 3.15 28.42 -37.23
C TYR A 57 3.29 28.15 -38.73
N ALA A 58 2.62 27.10 -39.24
CA ALA A 58 2.62 26.75 -40.66
C ALA A 58 2.10 27.89 -41.53
N GLY A 59 0.94 28.46 -41.17
CA GLY A 59 0.35 29.59 -41.88
C GLY A 59 1.20 30.86 -41.79
N SER A 60 1.77 31.15 -40.63
CA SER A 60 2.65 32.32 -40.45
C SER A 60 3.94 32.17 -41.25
N SER A 61 4.58 31.01 -41.22
CA SER A 61 5.78 30.71 -42.00
C SER A 61 5.53 30.84 -43.50
N LEU A 62 4.44 30.26 -44.00
CA LEU A 62 4.05 30.39 -45.41
C LEU A 62 3.81 31.86 -45.81
N THR A 63 3.13 32.63 -44.95
CA THR A 63 2.89 34.05 -45.18
C THR A 63 4.19 34.86 -45.23
N HIS A 64 5.14 34.57 -44.32
CA HIS A 64 6.46 35.20 -44.33
C HIS A 64 7.25 34.86 -45.59
N THR A 65 7.25 33.58 -46.01
CA THR A 65 7.91 33.13 -47.23
C THR A 65 7.35 33.82 -48.48
N ILE A 66 6.02 33.89 -48.60
CA ILE A 66 5.36 34.57 -49.73
C ILE A 66 5.68 36.06 -49.74
N ARG A 67 5.68 36.71 -48.56
CA ARG A 67 6.04 38.12 -48.46
C ARG A 67 7.49 38.34 -48.92
N ASN A 68 8.42 37.50 -48.48
CA ASN A 68 9.83 37.60 -48.89
C ASN A 68 10.00 37.35 -50.38
N LEU A 69 9.36 36.30 -50.93
CA LEU A 69 9.36 36.02 -52.38
C LEU A 69 8.80 37.20 -53.17
N ARG A 70 7.70 37.79 -52.72
CA ARG A 70 7.10 38.95 -53.38
C ARG A 70 8.03 40.16 -53.37
N THR A 71 8.66 40.46 -52.23
CA THR A 71 9.62 41.56 -52.12
C THR A 71 10.81 41.35 -53.05
N GLU A 72 11.38 40.15 -53.07
CA GLU A 72 12.51 39.83 -53.93
C GLU A 72 12.13 39.87 -55.42
N LEU A 73 11.03 39.24 -55.82
CA LEU A 73 10.58 39.23 -57.21
C LEU A 73 10.21 40.64 -57.70
N SER A 74 9.60 41.47 -56.85
CA SER A 74 9.30 42.88 -57.18
C SER A 74 10.57 43.65 -57.55
N ALA A 75 11.71 43.37 -56.92
CA ALA A 75 12.97 44.04 -57.25
C ALA A 75 13.48 43.68 -58.67
N TYR A 76 13.12 42.49 -59.20
CA TYR A 76 13.39 42.11 -60.59
C TYR A 76 12.35 42.71 -61.55
N GLU A 77 11.09 42.84 -61.12
CA GLU A 77 10.08 43.61 -61.85
C GLU A 77 10.57 45.05 -62.05
N ASP A 78 10.99 45.72 -60.98
CA ASP A 78 11.49 47.10 -61.02
C ASP A 78 12.69 47.26 -61.97
N LEU A 79 13.57 46.26 -62.04
CA LEU A 79 14.69 46.25 -62.99
C LEU A 79 14.23 46.14 -64.44
N VAL A 80 13.28 45.25 -64.73
CA VAL A 80 12.71 45.11 -66.07
C VAL A 80 11.93 46.37 -66.47
N TYR A 81 11.24 47.00 -65.52
CA TYR A 81 10.64 48.32 -65.70
C TYR A 81 11.72 49.37 -66.02
N GLN A 82 12.83 49.42 -65.29
CA GLN A 82 13.91 50.35 -65.58
C GLN A 82 14.47 50.16 -67.00
N VAL A 83 14.65 48.92 -67.44
CA VAL A 83 15.11 48.61 -68.81
C VAL A 83 14.08 49.03 -69.86
N ALA A 84 12.80 48.71 -69.64
CA ALA A 84 11.75 48.93 -70.62
C ALA A 84 11.34 50.40 -70.77
N TYR A 85 11.70 51.26 -69.81
CA TYR A 85 11.38 52.69 -69.79
C TYR A 85 12.64 53.58 -69.82
N ASP A 86 13.83 53.04 -70.08
CA ASP A 86 15.05 53.84 -70.27
C ASP A 86 15.05 54.45 -71.68
N ASP A 87 14.86 55.78 -71.77
CA ASP A 87 14.75 56.51 -73.03
C ASP A 87 15.92 56.22 -73.98
N SER A 88 17.13 56.13 -73.44
CA SER A 88 18.33 55.89 -74.24
C SER A 88 18.41 54.44 -74.75
N LEU A 89 17.89 53.44 -74.02
CA LEU A 89 17.73 52.07 -74.53
C LEU A 89 16.65 52.02 -75.61
N ILE A 90 15.53 52.72 -75.42
CA ILE A 90 14.43 52.81 -76.39
C ILE A 90 14.94 53.40 -77.71
N GLU A 91 15.67 54.51 -77.67
CA GLU A 91 16.26 55.14 -78.87
C GLU A 91 17.21 54.21 -79.61
N LEU A 92 18.13 53.56 -78.88
CA LEU A 92 19.08 52.62 -79.48
C LEU A 92 18.37 51.38 -80.06
N LEU A 93 17.30 50.90 -79.40
CA LEU A 93 16.52 49.77 -79.89
C LEU A 93 15.69 50.15 -81.12
N ALA A 94 15.15 51.36 -81.19
CA ALA A 94 14.47 51.88 -82.38
C ALA A 94 15.42 52.00 -83.57
N GLN A 95 16.62 52.55 -83.35
CA GLN A 95 17.67 52.63 -84.38
C GLN A 95 18.06 51.24 -84.91
N LEU A 96 18.20 50.26 -84.02
CA LEU A 96 18.54 48.89 -84.40
C LEU A 96 17.41 48.22 -85.21
N ASN A 97 16.14 48.48 -84.90
CA ASN A 97 14.99 47.98 -85.65
C ASN A 97 14.89 48.59 -87.07
N ASP A 98 15.25 49.87 -87.24
CA ASP A 98 15.20 50.53 -88.54
C ASP A 98 16.32 50.04 -89.47
N LYS A 99 17.52 49.85 -88.92
CA LYS A 99 18.66 49.27 -89.64
C LYS A 99 19.68 48.69 -88.66
N TYR A 100 20.07 47.43 -88.90
CA TYR A 100 21.16 46.82 -88.14
C TYR A 100 22.45 47.65 -88.24
N ASP A 101 22.97 48.05 -87.08
CA ASP A 101 24.22 48.79 -86.93
C ASP A 101 25.03 48.19 -85.77
N ALA A 102 26.26 47.77 -86.07
CA ALA A 102 27.15 47.12 -85.10
C ALA A 102 27.53 48.05 -83.94
N ALA A 103 27.63 49.36 -84.18
CA ALA A 103 27.96 50.31 -83.10
C ALA A 103 26.79 50.46 -82.12
N THR A 104 25.56 50.56 -82.62
CA THR A 104 24.31 50.55 -81.83
C THR A 104 24.16 49.25 -81.05
N TRP A 105 24.40 48.10 -81.69
CA TRP A 105 24.36 46.80 -81.03
C TRP A 105 25.37 46.71 -79.87
N ASN A 106 26.61 47.14 -80.08
CA ASN A 106 27.65 47.15 -79.02
C ASN A 106 27.28 48.07 -77.85
N LYS A 107 26.69 49.25 -78.11
CA LYS A 107 26.21 50.17 -77.07
C LYS A 107 25.08 49.55 -76.24
N LEU A 108 24.11 48.91 -76.90
CA LEU A 108 23.05 48.16 -76.22
C LEU A 108 23.64 47.04 -75.37
N GLN A 109 24.54 46.24 -75.93
CA GLN A 109 25.17 45.13 -75.22
C GLN A 109 25.92 45.61 -73.97
N LEU A 110 26.69 46.71 -74.06
CA LEU A 110 27.39 47.28 -72.91
C LEU A 110 26.42 47.71 -71.80
N LYS A 111 25.31 48.37 -72.15
CA LYS A 111 24.26 48.72 -71.17
C LYS A 111 23.67 47.49 -70.50
N LEU A 112 23.31 46.46 -71.29
CA LEU A 112 22.77 45.22 -70.73
C LEU A 112 23.79 44.51 -69.83
N ASN A 113 25.09 44.55 -70.18
CA ASN A 113 26.15 44.00 -69.35
C ASN A 113 26.19 44.67 -67.98
N ILE A 114 26.16 46.00 -67.91
CA ILE A 114 26.16 46.73 -66.63
C ILE A 114 24.94 46.36 -65.79
N LEU A 115 23.75 46.36 -66.41
CA LEU A 115 22.51 46.01 -65.72
C LEU A 115 22.48 44.56 -65.26
N SER A 116 23.14 43.65 -65.98
CA SER A 116 23.24 42.24 -65.59
C SER A 116 23.94 42.05 -64.26
N TYR A 117 24.83 42.97 -63.81
CA TYR A 117 25.53 42.90 -62.52
C TYR A 117 24.76 43.53 -61.34
N SER A 118 23.61 44.17 -61.60
CA SER A 118 22.86 44.89 -60.56
C SER A 118 22.29 44.00 -59.45
N LYS A 119 22.05 42.72 -59.73
CA LYS A 119 21.54 41.73 -58.76
C LYS A 119 22.30 40.42 -58.89
N LYS A 120 22.50 39.71 -57.77
CA LYS A 120 23.31 38.49 -57.69
C LYS A 120 22.86 37.40 -58.69
N TRP A 121 21.56 37.14 -58.79
CA TRP A 121 21.01 35.98 -59.49
C TRP A 121 20.55 36.26 -60.93
N ILE A 122 20.94 37.38 -61.52
CA ILE A 122 20.73 37.61 -62.95
C ILE A 122 21.77 36.79 -63.72
N ASN A 123 21.31 35.84 -64.53
CA ASN A 123 22.18 35.03 -65.39
C ASN A 123 22.44 35.72 -66.73
N SER A 124 21.42 36.35 -67.32
CA SER A 124 21.56 37.26 -68.47
C SER A 124 20.33 38.15 -68.62
N LEU A 125 20.49 39.21 -69.40
CA LEU A 125 19.43 40.07 -69.90
C LEU A 125 19.46 40.00 -71.44
N VAL A 126 18.31 39.77 -72.05
CA VAL A 126 18.16 39.63 -73.51
C VAL A 126 17.16 40.65 -74.02
N LEU A 127 17.56 41.45 -75.00
CA LEU A 127 16.65 42.25 -75.79
C LEU A 127 16.37 41.51 -77.10
N ILE A 128 15.10 41.38 -77.46
CA ILE A 128 14.65 40.78 -78.71
C ILE A 128 13.93 41.87 -79.48
N THR A 129 14.39 42.18 -80.68
CA THR A 129 13.84 43.24 -81.52
C THR A 129 12.53 42.80 -82.19
N GLU A 130 11.83 43.71 -82.88
CA GLU A 130 10.65 43.37 -83.69
C GLU A 130 11.03 42.46 -84.87
N ASN A 131 12.22 42.66 -85.44
CA ASN A 131 12.72 41.90 -86.59
C ASN A 131 13.35 40.55 -86.22
N GLY A 132 13.40 40.21 -84.93
CA GLY A 132 13.94 38.93 -84.43
C GLY A 132 15.44 38.92 -84.15
N ASP A 133 16.14 40.04 -84.32
CA ASP A 133 17.50 40.20 -83.80
C ASP A 133 17.50 40.17 -82.27
N SER A 134 18.62 39.78 -81.69
CA SER A 134 18.78 39.79 -80.24
C SER A 134 20.10 40.38 -79.78
N VAL A 135 20.04 41.06 -78.64
CA VAL A 135 21.19 41.59 -77.91
C VAL A 135 21.21 40.90 -76.56
N ILE A 136 22.24 40.09 -76.32
CA ILE A 136 22.38 39.28 -75.10
C ILE A 136 23.52 39.85 -74.26
N SER A 137 23.24 40.08 -72.98
CA SER A 137 24.27 40.46 -72.00
C SER A 137 25.28 39.33 -71.77
N ILE A 138 26.39 39.64 -71.12
CA ILE A 138 27.40 38.65 -70.73
C ILE A 138 26.77 37.52 -69.90
N ASP A 139 27.24 36.30 -70.14
CA ASP A 139 26.80 35.13 -69.37
C ASP A 139 27.41 35.18 -67.97
N ARG A 140 26.54 35.28 -66.96
CA ARG A 140 26.95 35.31 -65.55
C ARG A 140 27.00 33.94 -64.88
N THR A 141 26.71 32.86 -65.61
CA THR A 141 26.93 31.48 -65.14
C THR A 141 28.41 31.10 -65.10
N GLY A 142 29.27 31.87 -65.79
CA GLY A 142 30.73 31.69 -65.82
C GLY A 142 31.22 30.48 -66.63
N GLN A 143 30.32 29.82 -67.37
CA GLN A 143 30.58 28.58 -68.12
C GLN A 143 29.91 28.58 -69.51
N ASP A 144 29.53 29.75 -70.02
CA ASP A 144 28.78 29.94 -71.30
C ASP A 144 27.48 29.12 -71.46
N ILE A 145 26.98 28.52 -70.36
CA ILE A 145 25.79 27.66 -70.35
C ILE A 145 24.54 28.43 -70.81
N ASN A 146 24.40 29.68 -70.34
CA ASN A 146 23.25 30.50 -70.67
C ASN A 146 23.30 30.96 -72.12
N ASN A 147 24.50 31.30 -72.62
CA ASN A 147 24.70 31.62 -74.04
C ASN A 147 24.31 30.44 -74.94
N HIS A 148 24.74 29.23 -74.60
CA HIS A 148 24.33 28.02 -75.32
C HIS A 148 22.82 27.78 -75.27
N PHE A 149 22.17 28.02 -74.13
CA PHE A 149 20.72 27.93 -74.01
C PHE A 149 20.01 28.87 -74.99
N TRP A 150 20.38 30.15 -75.02
CA TRP A 150 19.76 31.12 -75.94
C TRP A 150 19.99 30.76 -77.41
N GLN A 151 21.19 30.31 -77.76
CA GLN A 151 21.50 29.84 -79.12
C GLN A 151 20.67 28.61 -79.50
N SER A 152 20.43 27.68 -78.57
CA SER A 152 19.66 26.47 -78.81
C SER A 152 18.18 26.72 -79.14
N LEU A 153 17.65 27.88 -78.73
CA LEU A 153 16.27 28.26 -79.03
C LEU A 153 16.08 28.78 -80.46
N GLY A 154 17.16 29.12 -81.16
CA GLY A 154 17.10 29.66 -82.52
C GLY A 154 16.39 31.00 -82.57
N ASP A 155 15.31 31.09 -83.35
CA ASP A 155 14.48 32.29 -83.45
C ASP A 155 13.74 32.57 -82.14
N LEU A 156 14.15 33.65 -81.47
CA LEU A 156 13.61 34.03 -80.18
C LEU A 156 12.19 34.63 -80.27
N THR A 157 11.73 35.09 -81.43
CA THR A 157 10.36 35.61 -81.61
C THR A 157 9.30 34.50 -81.54
N GLY A 158 9.69 33.28 -81.88
CA GLY A 158 8.84 32.09 -81.82
C GLY A 158 8.56 31.57 -80.41
N THR A 159 9.28 32.08 -79.42
CA THR A 159 9.24 31.58 -78.05
C THR A 159 8.03 32.08 -77.26
N THR A 160 7.76 31.40 -76.15
CA THR A 160 6.69 31.74 -75.22
C THR A 160 6.89 33.10 -74.54
N PHE A 161 8.13 33.47 -74.20
CA PHE A 161 8.43 34.75 -73.56
C PHE A 161 8.13 35.94 -74.48
N TYR A 162 8.47 35.83 -75.77
CA TYR A 162 8.21 36.90 -76.73
C TYR A 162 6.70 37.04 -77.01
N ARG A 163 6.05 35.96 -77.45
CA ARG A 163 4.64 35.99 -77.87
C ARG A 163 3.71 36.47 -76.76
N LYS A 164 3.83 35.90 -75.55
CA LYS A 164 3.00 36.31 -74.40
C LYS A 164 3.23 37.77 -74.01
N SER A 165 4.47 38.28 -74.12
CA SER A 165 4.78 39.67 -73.76
C SER A 165 4.20 40.65 -74.77
N ILE A 166 4.18 40.30 -76.06
CA ILE A 166 3.53 41.11 -77.09
C ILE A 166 2.00 41.15 -76.89
N GLU A 167 1.39 40.00 -76.57
CA GLU A 167 -0.05 39.86 -76.34
C GLU A 167 -0.55 40.59 -75.07
N LEU A 168 0.26 40.62 -74.01
CA LEU A 168 -0.16 41.11 -72.68
C LEU A 168 0.12 42.61 -72.42
N TYR A 169 0.46 43.37 -73.46
CA TYR A 169 0.69 44.84 -73.53
C TYR A 169 1.49 45.46 -72.37
N SER A 170 0.89 45.60 -71.18
CA SER A 170 1.44 46.35 -70.04
C SER A 170 1.81 45.46 -68.84
N ARG A 171 1.63 44.14 -68.94
CA ARG A 171 1.91 43.21 -67.83
C ARG A 171 3.27 42.54 -68.00
N ASN A 172 3.94 42.35 -66.87
CA ASN A 172 5.07 41.45 -66.78
C ASN A 172 4.60 40.01 -67.04
N VAL A 173 5.40 39.25 -67.77
CA VAL A 173 5.17 37.84 -68.04
C VAL A 173 6.21 37.04 -67.27
N TRP A 174 5.73 36.28 -66.29
CA TRP A 174 6.53 35.31 -65.56
C TRP A 174 6.44 33.96 -66.28
N GLU A 175 7.59 33.39 -66.62
CA GLU A 175 7.68 32.06 -67.19
C GLU A 175 8.40 31.11 -66.23
N GLY A 176 7.85 29.90 -66.10
CA GLY A 176 8.37 28.88 -65.22
C GLY A 176 9.80 28.45 -65.55
N THR A 177 10.44 27.81 -64.58
CA THR A 177 11.84 27.43 -64.64
C THR A 177 12.15 26.42 -65.75
N LYS A 178 13.21 26.70 -66.52
CA LYS A 178 13.79 25.81 -67.53
C LYS A 178 15.19 25.37 -67.12
N PHE A 179 15.56 24.19 -67.59
CA PHE A 179 16.92 23.67 -67.49
C PHE A 179 17.79 24.35 -68.56
N LEU A 180 18.88 24.98 -68.13
CA LEU A 180 19.84 25.63 -69.03
C LEU A 180 20.96 24.69 -69.46
N GLY A 181 21.37 23.78 -68.57
CA GLY A 181 22.48 22.87 -68.80
C GLY A 181 23.08 22.36 -67.49
N ALA A 182 24.07 21.47 -67.60
CA ALA A 182 24.81 20.94 -66.47
C ALA A 182 26.31 21.19 -66.67
N TYR A 183 27.01 21.51 -65.58
CA TYR A 183 28.46 21.57 -65.55
C TYR A 183 28.99 20.80 -64.35
N GLY A 184 29.72 19.71 -64.61
CA GLY A 184 29.98 18.67 -63.61
C GLY A 184 28.66 18.12 -63.05
N ASP A 185 28.55 18.03 -61.74
CA ASP A 185 27.32 17.60 -61.05
C ASP A 185 26.32 18.74 -60.79
N THR A 186 26.67 19.98 -61.16
CA THR A 186 25.81 21.15 -60.90
C THR A 186 24.82 21.35 -62.04
N LEU A 187 23.53 21.37 -61.70
CA LEU A 187 22.44 21.63 -62.64
C LEU A 187 22.03 23.10 -62.61
N TYR A 188 22.00 23.75 -63.77
CA TYR A 188 21.65 25.15 -63.90
C TYR A 188 20.20 25.30 -64.38
N TYR A 189 19.42 26.02 -63.58
CA TYR A 189 18.01 26.27 -63.83
C TYR A 189 17.73 27.77 -63.77
N SER A 190 16.86 28.25 -64.65
CA SER A 190 16.44 29.66 -64.65
C SER A 190 14.99 29.82 -65.00
N PHE A 191 14.34 30.75 -64.34
CA PHE A 191 13.02 31.24 -64.70
C PHE A 191 13.18 32.60 -65.38
N PHE A 192 12.13 33.02 -66.09
CA PHE A 192 12.22 34.18 -66.96
C PHE A 192 11.17 35.21 -66.61
N LEU A 193 11.57 36.46 -66.63
CA LEU A 193 10.70 37.61 -66.52
C LEU A 193 10.82 38.41 -67.81
N SER A 194 9.73 38.55 -68.54
CA SER A 194 9.73 39.29 -69.79
C SER A 194 8.70 40.40 -69.83
N ARG A 195 9.02 41.47 -70.57
CA ARG A 195 8.15 42.62 -70.76
C ARG A 195 8.38 43.21 -72.14
N ARG A 196 7.28 43.63 -72.78
CA ARG A 196 7.34 44.38 -74.03
C ARG A 196 7.90 45.78 -73.80
N ILE A 197 8.74 46.23 -74.74
CA ILE A 197 9.25 47.59 -74.83
C ILE A 197 8.46 48.31 -75.92
N ILE A 198 7.99 49.52 -75.60
CA ILE A 198 7.28 50.39 -76.54
C ILE A 198 8.00 51.74 -76.61
N ASP A 199 7.96 52.34 -77.79
CA ASP A 199 8.24 53.77 -77.91
C ASP A 199 7.01 54.55 -77.40
N PHE A 200 7.19 55.40 -76.38
CA PHE A 200 6.10 56.19 -75.80
C PHE A 200 5.57 57.27 -76.74
N ASN A 201 6.39 57.74 -77.67
CA ASN A 201 6.00 58.82 -78.58
C ASN A 201 5.14 58.29 -79.73
N THR A 202 5.47 57.11 -80.26
CA THR A 202 4.79 56.50 -81.41
C THR A 202 3.84 55.36 -81.02
N ASN A 203 3.88 54.91 -79.77
CA ASN A 203 3.19 53.72 -79.26
C ASN A 203 3.54 52.42 -80.03
N ARG A 204 4.67 52.42 -80.77
CA ARG A 204 5.13 51.27 -81.56
C ARG A 204 5.83 50.23 -80.64
N PRO A 205 5.55 48.92 -80.76
CA PRO A 205 6.37 47.89 -80.14
C PRO A 205 7.78 47.92 -80.72
N LEU A 206 8.79 48.05 -79.88
CA LEU A 206 10.19 47.98 -80.32
C LEU A 206 10.80 46.59 -80.08
N GLY A 207 10.20 45.79 -79.22
CA GLY A 207 10.70 44.47 -78.87
C GLY A 207 10.29 44.00 -77.49
N VAL A 208 11.01 43.02 -76.97
CA VAL A 208 10.79 42.41 -75.65
C VAL A 208 12.12 42.34 -74.91
N VAL A 209 12.14 42.79 -73.66
CA VAL A 209 13.21 42.47 -72.72
C VAL A 209 12.86 41.17 -72.01
N VAL A 210 13.84 40.28 -71.89
CA VAL A 210 13.75 39.02 -71.15
C VAL A 210 14.90 38.94 -70.17
N LEU A 211 14.58 38.78 -68.90
CA LEU A 211 15.53 38.61 -67.83
C LEU A 211 15.59 37.13 -67.44
N SER A 212 16.77 36.53 -67.57
CA SER A 212 17.07 35.17 -67.10
C SER A 212 17.51 35.24 -65.64
N ILE A 213 16.71 34.67 -64.74
CA ILE A 213 16.96 34.71 -63.30
C ILE A 213 17.26 33.29 -62.83
N GLY A 214 18.39 33.12 -62.14
CA GLY A 214 18.77 31.85 -61.54
C GLY A 214 17.73 31.39 -60.51
N GLU A 215 17.25 30.16 -60.68
CA GLU A 215 16.35 29.50 -59.73
C GLU A 215 16.88 29.43 -58.28
N PRO A 216 18.21 29.41 -58.01
CA PRO A 216 18.72 29.50 -56.64
C PRO A 216 18.24 30.74 -55.85
N LEU A 217 17.78 31.81 -56.51
CA LEU A 217 17.07 32.91 -55.84
C LEU A 217 15.86 32.38 -55.05
N LEU A 218 15.00 31.60 -55.70
CA LEU A 218 13.76 31.10 -55.11
C LEU A 218 14.06 30.12 -53.98
N THR A 219 14.91 29.13 -54.24
CA THR A 219 15.33 28.16 -53.21
C THR A 219 15.96 28.85 -52.01
N GLY A 220 16.81 29.87 -52.22
CA GLY A 220 17.44 30.60 -51.12
C GLY A 220 16.49 31.39 -50.22
N ILE A 221 15.24 31.61 -50.63
CA ILE A 221 14.23 32.33 -49.85
C ILE A 221 13.40 31.37 -48.98
N TYR A 222 13.09 30.17 -49.47
CA TYR A 222 12.21 29.23 -48.75
C TYR A 222 12.90 28.00 -48.17
N ALA A 223 14.10 27.63 -48.65
CA ALA A 223 14.88 26.52 -48.11
C ALA A 223 15.88 27.05 -47.08
N ASP A 224 15.81 26.56 -45.84
CA ASP A 224 16.78 26.92 -44.82
C ASP A 224 18.14 26.26 -45.16
N GLN A 225 19.26 26.98 -45.06
CA GLN A 225 20.59 26.42 -45.34
C GLN A 225 20.97 25.26 -44.40
N LYS A 226 20.25 25.09 -43.28
CA LYS A 226 20.40 23.95 -42.36
C LYS A 226 19.53 22.73 -42.71
N GLU A 227 18.62 22.84 -43.67
CA GLU A 227 17.70 21.76 -44.08
C GLU A 227 18.31 20.77 -45.08
N GLU A 228 19.43 21.08 -45.74
CA GLU A 228 20.08 20.14 -46.68
C GLU A 228 20.50 18.81 -46.00
N MET A 229 20.77 18.83 -44.68
CA MET A 229 21.05 17.60 -43.91
C MET A 229 19.81 16.96 -43.27
N ARG A 230 18.63 17.58 -43.38
CA ARG A 230 17.39 17.16 -42.72
C ARG A 230 16.30 16.93 -43.78
N GLN A 231 16.46 15.86 -44.55
CA GLN A 231 15.59 15.48 -45.70
C GLN A 231 14.08 15.31 -45.40
N ASP A 232 13.65 15.38 -44.13
CA ASP A 232 12.34 14.87 -43.69
C ASP A 232 11.43 15.86 -42.95
N LEU A 233 11.85 17.11 -42.71
CA LEU A 233 11.15 17.98 -41.74
C LEU A 233 10.15 18.97 -42.34
N ASN A 234 10.46 19.56 -43.49
CA ASN A 234 9.62 20.52 -44.19
C ASN A 234 9.97 20.51 -45.67
N LYS A 235 8.98 20.31 -46.53
CA LYS A 235 9.18 20.38 -47.99
C LYS A 235 8.42 21.58 -48.50
N THR A 236 9.10 22.72 -48.54
CA THR A 236 8.61 23.90 -49.23
C THR A 236 9.11 23.88 -50.67
N PHE A 237 8.22 24.15 -51.62
CA PHE A 237 8.54 24.25 -53.04
C PHE A 237 7.51 25.12 -53.75
N ILE A 238 7.77 25.45 -55.01
CA ILE A 238 6.91 26.34 -55.82
C ILE A 238 6.39 25.56 -57.02
N VAL A 239 5.10 25.67 -57.29
CA VAL A 239 4.42 25.08 -58.47
C VAL A 239 3.68 26.15 -59.26
N ASP A 240 3.45 25.91 -60.55
CA ASP A 240 2.56 26.72 -61.36
C ASP A 240 1.09 26.23 -61.29
N GLU A 241 0.19 26.95 -61.96
CA GLU A 241 -1.24 26.61 -62.03
C GLU A 241 -1.54 25.23 -62.64
N THR A 242 -0.60 24.66 -63.40
CA THR A 242 -0.75 23.36 -64.05
C THR A 242 -0.24 22.20 -63.21
N GLY A 243 0.49 22.49 -62.12
CA GLY A 243 1.13 21.50 -61.25
C GLY A 243 2.59 21.24 -61.58
N ARG A 244 3.19 22.01 -62.49
CA ARG A 244 4.60 21.88 -62.81
C ARG A 244 5.44 22.54 -61.73
N ILE A 245 6.53 21.89 -61.35
CA ILE A 245 7.42 22.36 -60.30
C ILE A 245 8.34 23.44 -60.85
N ILE A 246 8.19 24.66 -60.32
CA ILE A 246 9.00 25.84 -60.67
C ILE A 246 10.30 25.85 -59.88
N SER A 247 10.25 25.53 -58.59
CA SER A 247 11.44 25.55 -57.73
C SER A 247 11.31 24.49 -56.67
N HIS A 248 12.40 23.74 -56.43
CA HIS A 248 12.44 22.68 -55.43
C HIS A 248 13.87 22.53 -54.86
N PRO A 249 14.05 22.21 -53.57
CA PRO A 249 15.39 22.01 -52.99
C PRO A 249 16.20 20.93 -53.73
N VAL A 250 15.55 19.80 -54.05
CA VAL A 250 16.10 18.76 -54.92
C VAL A 250 15.95 19.19 -56.38
N LYS A 251 17.05 19.67 -56.99
CA LYS A 251 17.07 20.26 -58.34
C LYS A 251 16.54 19.36 -59.46
N LYS A 252 16.76 18.04 -59.35
CA LYS A 252 16.30 17.05 -60.35
C LYS A 252 14.77 16.99 -60.50
N LEU A 253 14.02 17.49 -59.52
CA LEU A 253 12.55 17.50 -59.54
C LEU A 253 11.98 18.76 -60.22
N ILE A 254 12.81 19.78 -60.47
CA ILE A 254 12.38 21.01 -61.14
C ILE A 254 11.94 20.69 -62.58
N GLY A 255 10.80 21.23 -62.98
CA GLY A 255 10.19 21.00 -64.29
C GLY A 255 9.33 19.75 -64.39
N GLY A 256 9.38 18.85 -63.40
CA GLY A 256 8.49 17.69 -63.28
C GLY A 256 7.09 18.06 -62.77
N ASP A 257 6.20 17.08 -62.73
CA ASP A 257 4.82 17.27 -62.29
C ASP A 257 4.61 16.87 -60.83
N VAL A 258 3.89 17.70 -60.06
CA VAL A 258 3.57 17.43 -58.66
C VAL A 258 2.77 16.14 -58.46
N ARG A 259 2.02 15.69 -59.48
CA ARG A 259 1.24 14.45 -59.48
C ARG A 259 2.11 13.18 -59.50
N ASP A 260 3.35 13.28 -59.97
CA ASP A 260 4.29 12.16 -60.00
C ASP A 260 4.99 11.95 -58.65
N ILE A 261 5.03 12.99 -57.83
CA ILE A 261 5.73 13.00 -56.54
C ILE A 261 4.78 12.71 -55.39
N PHE A 262 3.54 13.19 -55.48
CA PHE A 262 2.56 13.11 -54.39
C PHE A 262 1.34 12.28 -54.76
N PRO A 263 0.70 11.61 -53.77
CA PRO A 263 -0.53 10.87 -54.00
C PRO A 263 -1.62 11.75 -54.63
N PRO A 264 -2.50 11.17 -55.48
CA PRO A 264 -3.60 11.91 -56.13
C PRO A 264 -4.44 12.82 -55.23
N PRO A 265 -4.79 12.47 -53.98
CA PRO A 265 -5.57 13.36 -53.13
C PRO A 265 -4.81 14.62 -52.69
N VAL A 266 -3.49 14.54 -52.50
CA VAL A 266 -2.63 15.68 -52.20
C VAL A 266 -2.47 16.55 -53.45
N ALA A 267 -2.12 15.95 -54.58
CA ALA A 267 -1.95 16.66 -55.84
C ALA A 267 -3.24 17.39 -56.29
N LYS A 268 -4.42 16.76 -56.12
CA LYS A 268 -5.71 17.41 -56.42
C LYS A 268 -6.01 18.60 -55.52
N GLN A 269 -5.59 18.60 -54.25
CA GLN A 269 -5.78 19.74 -53.36
C GLN A 269 -4.84 20.91 -53.73
N LEU A 270 -3.59 20.60 -54.13
CA LEU A 270 -2.62 21.61 -54.58
C LEU A 270 -3.06 22.36 -55.84
N LEU A 271 -3.83 21.70 -56.70
CA LEU A 271 -4.33 22.22 -57.98
C LEU A 271 -5.70 22.91 -57.91
N ARG A 272 -6.31 23.03 -56.72
CA ARG A 272 -7.60 23.73 -56.57
C ARG A 272 -7.40 25.25 -56.66
N LYS A 273 -8.26 25.90 -57.46
CA LYS A 273 -8.31 27.36 -57.67
C LYS A 273 -8.96 28.15 -56.52
N GLU A 274 -9.17 27.56 -55.35
CA GLU A 274 -9.81 28.28 -54.25
C GLU A 274 -8.85 29.34 -53.66
N ASP A 275 -9.27 30.60 -53.73
CA ASP A 275 -8.59 31.79 -53.16
C ASP A 275 -8.65 31.83 -51.63
N LEU A 276 -9.35 30.90 -50.99
CA LEU A 276 -9.32 30.76 -49.55
C LEU A 276 -8.05 30.02 -49.13
N ILE A 277 -7.35 30.67 -48.20
CA ILE A 277 -6.48 30.02 -47.21
C ILE A 277 -7.37 29.05 -46.40
N GLU A 278 -7.90 28.00 -47.01
CA GLU A 278 -8.40 26.88 -46.25
C GLU A 278 -7.16 26.15 -45.72
N LEU A 279 -6.73 26.61 -44.54
CA LEU A 279 -6.00 25.84 -43.52
C LEU A 279 -6.84 24.63 -43.05
N ASN A 280 -7.50 23.95 -43.99
CA ASN A 280 -8.04 22.62 -43.80
C ASN A 280 -6.88 21.66 -44.04
N SER A 281 -6.01 21.59 -43.02
CA SER A 281 -5.09 20.49 -42.81
C SER A 281 -5.91 19.18 -42.84
N LYS A 282 -6.17 18.63 -44.02
CA LYS A 282 -6.75 17.30 -44.15
C LYS A 282 -5.61 16.33 -44.03
N ILE A 283 -5.70 15.49 -43.01
CA ILE A 283 -4.76 14.41 -42.78
C ILE A 283 -4.86 13.48 -43.99
N PHE A 284 -3.83 13.51 -44.84
CA PHE A 284 -3.65 12.51 -45.87
C PHE A 284 -2.79 11.39 -45.32
N GLY A 285 -3.36 10.18 -45.22
CA GLY A 285 -2.62 8.99 -44.77
C GLY A 285 -1.81 9.24 -43.50
N LYS A 286 -0.48 9.15 -43.58
CA LYS A 286 0.51 9.30 -42.49
C LYS A 286 0.60 10.72 -41.88
N GLY A 287 -0.51 11.43 -41.66
CA GLY A 287 -0.51 12.66 -40.87
C GLY A 287 0.04 13.90 -41.56
N VAL A 288 0.24 13.95 -42.88
CA VAL A 288 0.87 15.13 -43.52
C VAL A 288 -0.07 16.34 -43.52
N ILE A 289 0.48 17.52 -43.19
CA ILE A 289 -0.20 18.82 -43.31
C ILE A 289 0.34 19.52 -44.55
N VAL A 290 -0.56 20.01 -45.41
CA VAL A 290 -0.21 20.69 -46.66
C VAL A 290 -0.91 22.04 -46.70
N ASP A 291 -0.12 23.10 -46.73
CA ASP A 291 -0.61 24.47 -46.91
C ASP A 291 -0.10 25.01 -48.25
N SER A 292 -0.94 25.76 -48.96
CA SER A 292 -0.52 26.42 -50.19
C SER A 292 -1.12 27.81 -50.32
N ALA A 293 -0.36 28.74 -50.89
CA ALA A 293 -0.86 30.07 -51.18
C ALA A 293 -0.20 30.67 -52.43
N PRO A 294 -0.93 31.48 -53.21
CA PRO A 294 -0.44 32.05 -54.46
C PRO A 294 0.56 33.19 -54.23
N ILE A 295 1.56 33.28 -55.11
CA ILE A 295 2.44 34.44 -55.25
C ILE A 295 1.77 35.37 -56.25
N SER A 296 1.23 36.49 -55.76
CA SER A 296 0.48 37.46 -56.56
C SER A 296 1.22 37.83 -57.87
N LYS A 297 0.47 37.87 -58.98
CA LYS A 297 0.92 38.26 -60.35
C LYS A 297 1.88 37.32 -61.08
N THR A 298 2.33 36.22 -60.48
CA THR A 298 3.25 35.25 -61.13
C THR A 298 2.55 34.02 -61.73
N GLY A 299 1.33 33.70 -61.26
CA GLY A 299 0.68 32.41 -61.55
C GLY A 299 1.31 31.23 -60.79
N TRP A 300 2.21 31.50 -59.84
CA TRP A 300 2.87 30.46 -59.04
C TRP A 300 2.26 30.37 -57.64
N ARG A 301 2.40 29.21 -57.02
CA ARG A 301 1.96 28.93 -55.66
C ARG A 301 3.10 28.35 -54.85
N VAL A 302 3.28 28.86 -53.63
CA VAL A 302 4.16 28.23 -52.65
C VAL A 302 3.38 27.12 -51.99
N VAL A 303 3.97 25.94 -51.95
CA VAL A 303 3.44 24.76 -51.29
C VAL A 303 4.37 24.45 -50.12
N ASN A 304 3.80 24.36 -48.92
CA ASN A 304 4.50 23.94 -47.71
C ASN A 304 3.92 22.62 -47.22
N ILE A 305 4.78 21.62 -47.04
CA ILE A 305 4.41 20.29 -46.58
C ILE A 305 5.13 19.99 -45.27
N ILE A 306 4.34 19.73 -44.22
CA ILE A 306 4.80 19.46 -42.86
C ILE A 306 4.47 18.00 -42.49
N ASP A 307 5.49 17.26 -42.04
CA ASP A 307 5.32 15.91 -41.50
C ASP A 307 4.89 15.96 -40.02
N ARG A 308 3.66 15.51 -39.73
CA ARG A 308 3.13 15.41 -38.36
C ARG A 308 3.84 14.35 -37.53
N ASP A 309 4.21 13.20 -38.08
CA ASP A 309 4.87 12.16 -37.31
C ASP A 309 6.21 12.64 -36.75
N HIS A 310 6.92 13.48 -37.49
CA HIS A 310 8.13 14.13 -37.01
C HIS A 310 7.84 15.17 -35.92
N LEU A 311 6.92 16.11 -36.16
CA LEU A 311 6.54 17.11 -35.15
C LEU A 311 6.03 16.47 -33.85
N PHE A 312 5.28 15.37 -33.97
CA PHE A 312 4.76 14.65 -32.83
C PHE A 312 5.75 13.63 -32.26
N ARG A 313 6.93 13.40 -32.86
CA ARG A 313 7.96 12.52 -32.28
C ARG A 313 8.51 13.09 -30.96
N GLU A 314 8.84 14.37 -30.93
CA GLU A 314 9.26 15.05 -29.70
C GLU A 314 8.12 15.08 -28.68
N ILE A 315 6.87 15.21 -29.14
CA ILE A 315 5.68 15.09 -28.29
C ILE A 315 5.54 13.68 -27.73
N ARG A 316 5.80 12.63 -28.51
CA ARG A 316 5.77 11.22 -28.05
C ARG A 316 6.81 10.97 -26.96
N LEU A 317 8.01 11.55 -27.08
CA LEU A 317 9.04 11.44 -26.05
C LEU A 317 8.60 12.13 -24.75
N THR A 318 8.14 13.38 -24.82
CA THR A 318 7.62 14.11 -23.65
C THR A 318 6.40 13.41 -23.05
N LYS A 319 5.51 12.85 -23.87
CA LYS A 319 4.36 12.03 -23.44
C LYS A 319 4.83 10.79 -22.68
N ASN A 320 5.81 10.06 -23.21
CA ASN A 320 6.33 8.84 -22.57
C ASN A 320 7.00 9.17 -21.24
N LEU A 321 7.73 10.29 -21.15
CA LEU A 321 8.30 10.77 -19.89
C LEU A 321 7.22 11.12 -18.86
N ILE A 322 6.18 11.86 -19.26
CA ILE A 322 5.06 12.20 -18.38
C ILE A 322 4.34 10.92 -17.90
N LEU A 323 4.10 9.96 -18.80
CA LEU A 323 3.49 8.67 -18.45
C LEU A 323 4.38 7.89 -17.47
N LEU A 324 5.70 7.89 -17.66
CA LEU A 324 6.64 7.23 -16.75
C LEU A 324 6.60 7.86 -15.36
N ILE A 325 6.71 9.19 -15.27
CA ILE A 325 6.61 9.93 -14.00
C ILE A 325 5.27 9.64 -13.32
N GLN A 326 4.18 9.61 -14.08
CA GLN A 326 2.86 9.31 -13.56
C GLN A 326 2.75 7.87 -13.05
N THR A 327 3.26 6.87 -13.79
CA THR A 327 3.25 5.48 -13.32
C THR A 327 4.02 5.33 -12.01
N PHE A 328 5.15 6.03 -11.87
CA PHE A 328 5.91 6.05 -10.63
C PHE A 328 5.13 6.71 -9.48
N ALA A 329 4.49 7.85 -9.74
CA ALA A 329 3.63 8.54 -8.77
C ALA A 329 2.41 7.68 -8.36
N MET A 330 1.85 6.92 -9.29
CA MET A 330 0.75 5.99 -9.04
C MET A 330 1.19 4.83 -8.12
N ILE A 331 2.34 4.25 -8.42
CA ILE A 331 2.92 3.16 -7.64
C ILE A 331 3.23 3.65 -6.22
N SER A 332 3.86 4.82 -6.07
CA SER A 332 4.18 5.37 -4.74
C SER A 332 2.92 5.66 -3.92
N LEU A 333 1.88 6.21 -4.53
CA LEU A 333 0.58 6.45 -3.89
C LEU A 333 -0.08 5.16 -3.40
N ILE A 334 -0.05 4.10 -4.22
CA ILE A 334 -0.56 2.77 -3.84
C ILE A 334 0.25 2.19 -2.67
N LEU A 335 1.57 2.29 -2.71
CA LEU A 335 2.45 1.81 -1.63
C LEU A 335 2.19 2.55 -0.31
N ILE A 336 2.03 3.88 -0.36
CA ILE A 336 1.68 4.70 0.80
C ILE A 336 0.32 4.27 1.36
N ALA A 337 -0.70 4.13 0.50
CA ALA A 337 -2.03 3.70 0.91
C ALA A 337 -2.01 2.32 1.59
N ILE A 338 -1.25 1.36 1.05
CA ILE A 338 -1.08 0.04 1.66
C ILE A 338 -0.37 0.14 3.01
N SER A 339 0.72 0.92 3.09
CA SER A 339 1.51 1.10 4.33
C SER A 339 0.66 1.71 5.45
N VAL A 340 -0.03 2.81 5.18
CA VAL A 340 -0.91 3.49 6.15
C VAL A 340 -2.07 2.58 6.57
N SER A 341 -2.75 1.93 5.62
CA SER A 341 -3.88 1.05 5.92
C SER A 341 -3.47 -0.15 6.78
N LYS A 342 -2.30 -0.75 6.51
CA LYS A 342 -1.75 -1.85 7.33
C LYS A 342 -1.39 -1.38 8.74
N ARG A 343 -0.71 -0.24 8.88
CA ARG A 343 -0.33 0.32 10.19
C ARG A 343 -1.56 0.62 11.05
N LEU A 344 -2.54 1.34 10.49
CA LEU A 344 -3.76 1.70 11.19
C LEU A 344 -4.57 0.45 11.60
N THR A 345 -4.75 -0.50 10.66
CA THR A 345 -5.48 -1.75 10.97
C THR A 345 -4.77 -2.54 12.06
N ALA A 346 -3.44 -2.67 12.00
CA ALA A 346 -2.69 -3.44 12.98
C ALA A 346 -2.83 -2.86 14.39
N ALA A 347 -2.76 -1.53 14.52
CA ALA A 347 -2.92 -0.85 15.81
C ALA A 347 -4.34 -1.06 16.39
N VAL A 348 -5.39 -0.90 15.58
CA VAL A 348 -6.77 -1.17 15.99
C VAL A 348 -6.97 -2.64 16.36
N LYS A 349 -6.40 -3.58 15.58
CA LYS A 349 -6.52 -5.02 15.84
C LYS A 349 -5.91 -5.42 17.19
N LYS A 350 -4.78 -4.82 17.59
CA LYS A 350 -4.20 -5.04 18.93
C LYS A 350 -5.19 -4.67 20.05
N ILE A 351 -5.85 -3.51 19.93
CA ILE A 351 -6.85 -3.05 20.91
C ILE A 351 -8.04 -4.02 20.95
N VAL A 352 -8.60 -4.37 19.79
CA VAL A 352 -9.76 -5.29 19.71
C VAL A 352 -9.42 -6.66 20.31
N GLN A 353 -8.22 -7.19 20.06
CA GLN A 353 -7.79 -8.46 20.64
C GLN A 353 -7.62 -8.39 22.16
N ALA A 354 -7.10 -7.29 22.70
CA ALA A 354 -7.02 -7.09 24.15
C ALA A 354 -8.43 -6.98 24.78
N MET A 355 -9.36 -6.29 24.11
CA MET A 355 -10.75 -6.20 24.55
C MET A 355 -11.43 -7.58 24.61
N LEU A 356 -11.25 -8.42 23.58
CA LEU A 356 -11.78 -9.79 23.57
C LEU A 356 -11.16 -10.68 24.67
N LYS A 357 -9.88 -10.49 25.01
CA LYS A 357 -9.26 -11.22 26.12
C LYS A 357 -9.81 -10.78 27.48
N ALA A 358 -10.01 -9.47 27.67
CA ALA A 358 -10.64 -8.92 28.86
C ALA A 358 -12.08 -9.41 29.04
N GLU A 359 -12.85 -9.49 27.95
CA GLU A 359 -14.21 -10.05 27.96
C GLU A 359 -14.23 -11.51 28.43
N ASN A 360 -13.19 -12.29 28.10
CA ASN A 360 -13.03 -13.68 28.56
C ASN A 360 -12.46 -13.81 29.98
N GLY A 361 -12.34 -12.71 30.73
CA GLY A 361 -11.95 -12.71 32.15
C GLY A 361 -10.46 -12.43 32.42
N ASP A 362 -9.64 -12.25 31.40
CA ASP A 362 -8.23 -11.85 31.59
C ASP A 362 -8.12 -10.32 31.77
N LEU A 363 -8.17 -9.86 33.03
CA LEU A 363 -8.03 -8.44 33.38
C LEU A 363 -6.58 -7.97 33.51
N SER A 364 -5.60 -8.84 33.23
CA SER A 364 -4.18 -8.47 33.22
C SER A 364 -3.74 -7.83 31.91
N VAL A 365 -4.57 -7.92 30.87
CA VAL A 365 -4.24 -7.44 29.52
C VAL A 365 -3.95 -5.94 29.50
N ARG A 366 -2.88 -5.56 28.82
CA ARG A 366 -2.54 -4.16 28.56
C ARG A 366 -2.27 -3.98 27.08
N VAL A 367 -2.69 -2.84 26.55
CA VAL A 367 -2.38 -2.43 25.18
C VAL A 367 -1.26 -1.41 25.24
N GLU A 368 -0.11 -1.77 24.66
CA GLU A 368 1.00 -0.87 24.43
C GLU A 368 0.98 -0.40 22.97
N THR A 369 1.12 0.91 22.77
CA THR A 369 1.14 1.55 21.45
C THR A 369 2.39 2.40 21.33
N ASP A 370 3.15 2.20 20.24
CA ASP A 370 4.34 3.01 19.89
C ASP A 370 3.98 4.34 19.18
N THR A 371 2.69 4.67 19.08
CA THR A 371 2.20 5.87 18.41
C THR A 371 1.77 6.91 19.44
N ASP A 372 1.90 8.20 19.08
CA ASP A 372 1.41 9.33 19.87
C ASP A 372 0.25 10.02 19.13
N ASP A 373 -0.75 9.22 18.78
CA ASP A 373 -1.95 9.60 18.02
C ASP A 373 -3.23 9.24 18.81
N GLU A 374 -4.40 9.43 18.20
CA GLU A 374 -5.69 9.09 18.80
C GLU A 374 -5.81 7.61 19.19
N ILE A 375 -5.05 6.72 18.53
CA ILE A 375 -5.02 5.30 18.87
C ILE A 375 -4.36 5.08 20.23
N SER A 376 -3.31 5.84 20.55
CA SER A 376 -2.64 5.80 21.85
C SER A 376 -3.56 6.26 22.99
N LEU A 377 -4.41 7.26 22.73
CA LEU A 377 -5.39 7.74 23.69
C LEU A 377 -6.42 6.65 24.00
N ILE A 378 -6.92 5.96 22.97
CA ILE A 378 -7.85 4.84 23.14
C ILE A 378 -7.20 3.71 23.94
N ALA A 379 -5.94 3.36 23.65
CA ALA A 379 -5.21 2.34 24.39
C ALA A 379 -5.02 2.70 25.87
N LYS A 380 -4.63 3.94 26.16
CA LYS A 380 -4.49 4.46 27.54
C LYS A 380 -5.82 4.41 28.29
N SER A 381 -6.91 4.91 27.68
CA SER A 381 -8.24 4.86 28.28
C SER A 381 -8.73 3.44 28.54
N PHE A 382 -8.47 2.50 27.61
CA PHE A 382 -8.77 1.08 27.80
C PHE A 382 -8.00 0.49 28.99
N ASN A 383 -6.68 0.74 29.08
CA ASN A 383 -5.86 0.26 30.19
C ASN A 383 -6.37 0.78 31.54
N THR A 384 -6.72 2.08 31.63
CA THR A 384 -7.32 2.66 32.84
C THR A 384 -8.65 2.00 33.20
N MET A 385 -9.49 1.67 32.22
CA MET A 385 -10.76 0.98 32.45
C MET A 385 -10.54 -0.43 33.00
N ILE A 386 -9.62 -1.21 32.42
CA ILE A 386 -9.32 -2.56 32.91
C ILE A 386 -8.74 -2.54 34.32
N GLU A 387 -7.90 -1.56 34.67
CA GLU A 387 -7.39 -1.41 36.04
C GLU A 387 -8.53 -1.18 37.04
N LYS A 388 -9.49 -0.31 36.71
CA LYS A 388 -10.68 -0.09 37.55
C LYS A 388 -11.54 -1.34 37.70
N ILE A 389 -11.73 -2.10 36.61
CA ILE A 389 -12.49 -3.35 36.68
C ILE A 389 -11.76 -4.36 37.58
N ARG A 390 -10.44 -4.49 37.43
CA ARG A 390 -9.63 -5.37 38.28
C ARG A 390 -9.75 -4.99 39.76
N SER A 391 -9.62 -3.70 40.10
CA SER A 391 -9.74 -3.25 41.49
C SER A 391 -11.13 -3.56 42.08
N LEU A 392 -12.19 -3.38 41.28
CA LEU A 392 -13.55 -3.73 41.70
C LEU A 392 -13.73 -5.24 41.93
N VAL A 393 -13.16 -6.09 41.07
CA VAL A 393 -13.21 -7.55 41.24
C VAL A 393 -12.45 -8.00 42.50
N GLU A 394 -11.26 -7.43 42.76
CA GLU A 394 -10.49 -7.73 43.97
C GLU A 394 -11.22 -7.25 45.24
N GLU A 395 -11.87 -6.09 45.19
CA GLU A 395 -12.69 -5.58 46.28
C GLU A 395 -13.88 -6.49 46.59
N VAL A 396 -14.65 -6.89 45.56
CA VAL A 396 -15.78 -7.81 45.71
C VAL A 396 -15.30 -9.14 46.32
N LYS A 397 -14.19 -9.71 45.82
CA LYS A 397 -13.63 -10.95 46.37
C LYS A 397 -13.27 -10.83 47.85
N ARG A 398 -12.66 -9.71 48.25
CA ARG A 398 -12.30 -9.43 49.64
C ARG A 398 -13.54 -9.29 50.53
N VAL A 399 -14.58 -8.62 50.04
CA VAL A 399 -15.86 -8.50 50.77
C VAL A 399 -16.49 -9.87 50.98
N THR A 400 -16.60 -10.69 49.92
CA THR A 400 -17.17 -12.04 50.02
C THR A 400 -16.38 -12.96 50.97
N GLN A 401 -15.05 -12.87 50.99
CA GLN A 401 -14.23 -13.65 51.91
C GLN A 401 -14.50 -13.28 53.37
N LYS A 402 -14.59 -11.98 53.68
CA LYS A 402 -14.92 -11.50 55.03
C LYS A 402 -16.31 -11.94 55.48
N GLU A 403 -17.29 -11.97 54.57
CA GLU A 403 -18.64 -12.48 54.88
C GLU A 403 -18.59 -13.96 55.28
N LYS A 404 -17.87 -14.79 54.52
CA LYS A 404 -17.69 -16.22 54.85
C LYS A 404 -17.00 -16.46 56.19
N GLU A 405 -15.95 -15.71 56.50
CA GLU A 405 -15.24 -15.81 57.78
C GLU A 405 -16.15 -15.42 58.96
N ALA A 406 -16.96 -14.38 58.79
CA ALA A 406 -17.94 -13.97 59.79
C ALA A 406 -19.01 -15.04 60.02
N GLU A 407 -19.46 -15.72 58.96
CA GLU A 407 -20.44 -16.81 59.04
C GLU A 407 -19.89 -18.03 59.78
N ILE A 408 -18.66 -18.46 59.48
CA ILE A 408 -17.99 -19.58 60.17
C ILE A 408 -17.81 -19.24 61.65
N LYS A 409 -17.30 -18.04 61.98
CA LYS A 409 -17.08 -17.62 63.36
C LYS A 409 -18.38 -17.56 64.16
N LYS A 410 -19.50 -17.20 63.52
CA LYS A 410 -20.84 -17.22 64.12
C LYS A 410 -21.28 -18.65 64.48
N LEU A 411 -20.97 -19.64 63.65
CA LEU A 411 -21.29 -21.05 63.89
C LEU A 411 -20.45 -21.64 65.03
N GLU A 412 -19.15 -21.31 65.10
CA GLU A 412 -18.26 -21.79 66.17
C GLU A 412 -18.68 -21.31 67.56
N MET A 413 -19.19 -20.07 67.68
CA MET A 413 -19.65 -19.51 68.95
C MET A 413 -20.90 -20.19 69.52
N GLN A 414 -21.58 -21.06 68.78
CA GLN A 414 -22.80 -21.75 69.27
C GLN A 414 -22.51 -22.95 70.19
N ILE A 415 -21.26 -23.42 70.34
CA ILE A 415 -20.89 -24.44 71.34
C ILE A 415 -20.19 -23.71 72.52
N ASN A 416 -20.88 -23.50 73.65
CA ASN A 416 -20.31 -22.77 74.80
C ASN A 416 -19.55 -23.72 75.77
N PRO A 417 -18.20 -23.77 75.74
CA PRO A 417 -17.42 -24.70 76.55
C PRO A 417 -17.49 -24.41 78.05
N HIS A 418 -17.71 -23.13 78.39
CA HIS A 418 -17.69 -22.65 79.76
C HIS A 418 -18.86 -23.18 80.59
N PHE A 419 -20.02 -23.42 79.96
CA PHE A 419 -21.17 -24.00 80.65
C PHE A 419 -20.89 -25.44 81.14
N LEU A 420 -20.22 -26.25 80.32
CA LEU A 420 -19.87 -27.63 80.65
C LEU A 420 -18.82 -27.70 81.77
N TYR A 421 -17.80 -26.84 81.74
CA TYR A 421 -16.79 -26.77 82.81
C TYR A 421 -17.41 -26.37 84.14
N ASN A 422 -18.24 -25.32 84.14
CA ASN A 422 -18.87 -24.83 85.37
C ASN A 422 -19.82 -25.85 85.99
N THR A 423 -20.50 -26.63 85.15
CA THR A 423 -21.39 -27.70 85.63
C THR A 423 -20.61 -28.83 86.31
N LEU A 424 -19.48 -29.25 85.72
CA LEU A 424 -18.64 -30.31 86.30
C LEU A 424 -17.92 -29.86 87.58
N ASP A 425 -17.40 -28.63 87.61
CA ASP A 425 -16.79 -28.08 88.81
C ASP A 425 -17.81 -27.97 89.95
N SER A 426 -19.06 -27.59 89.66
CA SER A 426 -20.13 -27.57 90.65
C SER A 426 -20.44 -28.96 91.22
N ILE A 427 -20.46 -30.00 90.38
CA ILE A 427 -20.68 -31.40 90.82
C ILE A 427 -19.48 -31.91 91.63
N ASN A 428 -18.26 -31.53 91.24
CA ASN A 428 -17.05 -31.90 91.97
C ASN A 428 -17.04 -31.30 93.40
N TRP A 429 -17.44 -30.04 93.57
CA TRP A 429 -17.59 -29.44 94.90
C TRP A 429 -18.66 -30.13 95.74
N MET A 430 -19.81 -30.51 95.15
CA MET A 430 -20.83 -31.30 95.86
C MET A 430 -20.33 -32.68 96.31
N ALA A 431 -19.47 -33.34 95.53
CA ALA A 431 -18.88 -34.62 95.89
C ALA A 431 -17.90 -34.50 97.07
N ILE A 432 -17.05 -33.46 97.05
CA ILE A 432 -16.12 -33.14 98.15
C ILE A 432 -16.89 -32.85 99.45
N GLU A 433 -17.96 -32.07 99.37
CA GLU A 433 -18.78 -31.70 100.54
C GLU A 433 -19.43 -32.91 101.22
N LYS A 434 -19.79 -33.95 100.46
CA LYS A 434 -20.36 -35.20 100.98
C LYS A 434 -19.31 -36.22 101.46
N GLY A 435 -18.02 -35.90 101.41
CA GLY A 435 -16.94 -36.81 101.79
C GLY A 435 -16.68 -37.95 100.79
N GLU A 436 -17.29 -37.88 99.60
CA GLU A 436 -17.18 -38.90 98.56
C GLU A 436 -15.92 -38.65 97.71
N LEU A 437 -14.76 -38.90 98.31
CA LEU A 437 -13.44 -38.57 97.71
C LEU A 437 -13.20 -39.32 96.39
N GLU A 438 -13.67 -40.55 96.25
CA GLU A 438 -13.58 -41.34 95.01
C GLU A 438 -14.39 -40.71 93.86
N ILE A 439 -15.54 -40.10 94.17
CA ILE A 439 -16.38 -39.40 93.19
C ILE A 439 -15.70 -38.09 92.75
N SER A 440 -15.10 -37.36 93.69
CA SER A 440 -14.34 -36.14 93.37
C SER A 440 -13.13 -36.42 92.48
N GLU A 441 -12.38 -37.49 92.76
CA GLU A 441 -11.22 -37.88 91.95
C GLU A 441 -11.65 -38.28 90.53
N SER A 442 -12.74 -39.04 90.41
CA SER A 442 -13.34 -39.38 89.12
C SER A 442 -13.83 -38.15 88.34
N LEU A 443 -14.42 -37.15 89.01
CA LEU A 443 -14.87 -35.90 88.40
C LEU A 443 -13.70 -35.02 87.94
N LYS A 444 -12.61 -34.96 88.70
CA LYS A 444 -11.38 -34.26 88.30
C LYS A 444 -10.75 -34.91 87.07
N GLN A 445 -10.67 -36.24 87.04
CA GLN A 445 -10.19 -36.98 85.86
C GLN A 445 -11.09 -36.72 84.64
N LEU A 446 -12.41 -36.74 84.81
CA LEU A 446 -13.37 -36.42 83.74
C LEU A 446 -13.23 -34.96 83.25
N ALA A 447 -13.09 -34.00 84.17
CA ALA A 447 -12.89 -32.59 83.82
C ALA A 447 -11.59 -32.37 83.04
N ASN A 448 -10.51 -33.05 83.40
CA ASN A 448 -9.24 -33.01 82.68
C ASN A 448 -9.36 -33.65 81.29
N ILE A 449 -10.03 -34.80 81.17
CA ILE A 449 -10.30 -35.46 79.88
C ILE A 449 -11.11 -34.54 78.96
N LEU A 450 -12.16 -33.89 79.48
CA LEU A 450 -13.01 -32.99 78.71
C LEU A 450 -12.30 -31.69 78.32
N ARG A 451 -11.52 -31.10 79.23
CA ARG A 451 -10.70 -29.91 78.96
C ARG A 451 -9.69 -30.19 77.86
N TYR A 452 -9.06 -31.37 77.89
CA TYR A 452 -8.22 -31.83 76.79
C TYR A 452 -9.04 -31.96 75.50
N SER A 453 -10.24 -32.53 75.51
CA SER A 453 -11.02 -32.72 74.28
C SER A 453 -11.54 -31.43 73.62
N VAL A 454 -11.82 -30.37 74.37
CA VAL A 454 -12.45 -29.15 73.84
C VAL A 454 -11.42 -28.06 73.51
N ASN A 455 -10.30 -28.00 74.22
CA ASN A 455 -9.26 -27.02 73.93
C ASN A 455 -8.40 -27.47 72.75
N GLY A 456 -8.41 -26.71 71.65
CA GLY A 456 -7.53 -26.94 70.50
C GLY A 456 -7.79 -28.28 69.81
N SER A 457 -9.05 -28.53 69.40
CA SER A 457 -9.54 -29.79 68.82
C SER A 457 -8.84 -30.26 67.53
N ASN A 458 -7.90 -29.46 66.99
CA ASN A 458 -7.14 -29.76 65.77
C ASN A 458 -5.61 -29.58 65.95
N GLN A 459 -5.12 -29.47 67.19
CA GLN A 459 -3.71 -29.22 67.48
C GLN A 459 -2.88 -30.53 67.45
N LYS A 460 -1.60 -30.45 67.09
CA LYS A 460 -0.63 -31.53 67.32
C LYS A 460 -0.14 -31.52 68.78
N VAL A 461 0.11 -32.70 69.33
CA VAL A 461 0.65 -32.94 70.70
C VAL A 461 1.74 -34.00 70.64
N THR A 462 2.61 -34.08 71.63
CA THR A 462 3.61 -35.16 71.67
C THR A 462 2.94 -36.50 72.00
N LEU A 463 3.51 -37.61 71.52
CA LEU A 463 3.04 -38.96 71.87
C LEU A 463 3.08 -39.21 73.38
N ARG A 464 4.00 -38.56 74.10
CA ARG A 464 4.03 -38.51 75.56
C ARG A 464 2.70 -37.98 76.12
N GLN A 465 2.29 -36.78 75.70
CA GLN A 465 1.04 -36.14 76.14
C GLN A 465 -0.20 -36.96 75.75
N GLU A 466 -0.26 -37.48 74.53
CA GLU A 466 -1.35 -38.35 74.09
C GLU A 466 -1.36 -39.66 74.91
N SER A 467 -0.20 -40.22 75.26
CA SER A 467 -0.10 -41.46 76.07
C SER A 467 -0.51 -41.25 77.53
N GLU A 468 -0.21 -40.09 78.11
CA GLU A 468 -0.64 -39.70 79.46
C GLU A 468 -2.16 -39.55 79.49
N TRP A 469 -2.72 -38.80 78.53
CA TRP A 469 -4.17 -38.67 78.39
C TRP A 469 -4.85 -40.03 78.16
N LEU A 470 -4.26 -40.91 77.35
CA LEU A 470 -4.79 -42.27 77.13
C LEU A 470 -4.76 -43.13 78.39
N ARG A 471 -3.78 -42.98 79.28
CA ARG A 471 -3.76 -43.69 80.58
C ARG A 471 -4.93 -43.24 81.44
N ASP A 472 -5.14 -41.93 81.57
CA ASP A 472 -6.25 -41.38 82.35
C ASP A 472 -7.60 -41.81 81.78
N TYR A 473 -7.75 -41.74 80.45
CA TYR A 473 -8.94 -42.18 79.74
C TYR A 473 -9.22 -43.68 79.94
N LEU A 474 -8.21 -44.54 79.80
CA LEU A 474 -8.36 -45.99 79.96
C LEU A 474 -8.59 -46.41 81.42
N ALA A 475 -8.00 -45.70 82.39
CA ALA A 475 -8.28 -45.91 83.81
C ALA A 475 -9.77 -45.64 84.12
N LEU A 476 -10.31 -44.53 83.60
CA LEU A 476 -11.72 -44.20 83.74
C LEU A 476 -12.62 -45.25 83.07
N GLN A 477 -12.30 -45.67 81.85
CA GLN A 477 -13.06 -46.74 81.17
C GLN A 477 -12.99 -48.07 81.91
N LYS A 478 -11.83 -48.43 82.47
CA LYS A 478 -11.66 -49.66 83.26
C LYS A 478 -12.57 -49.67 84.50
N CYS A 479 -12.66 -48.54 85.20
CA CYS A 479 -13.58 -48.34 86.31
C CYS A 479 -15.05 -48.49 85.86
N ARG A 480 -15.44 -47.80 84.77
CA ARG A 480 -16.80 -47.87 84.22
C ARG A 480 -17.25 -49.28 83.85
N PHE A 481 -16.33 -50.11 83.37
CA PHE A 481 -16.60 -51.50 82.99
C PHE A 481 -16.20 -52.51 84.08
N SER A 482 -16.19 -52.08 85.35
CA SER A 482 -15.99 -52.93 86.54
C SER A 482 -14.79 -53.88 86.43
N ASP A 483 -13.65 -53.35 85.96
CA ASP A 483 -12.39 -54.09 85.79
C ASP A 483 -12.44 -55.30 84.82
N SER A 484 -13.45 -55.37 83.94
CA SER A 484 -13.62 -56.47 82.97
C SER A 484 -12.48 -56.62 81.94
N PHE A 485 -11.60 -55.61 81.83
CA PHE A 485 -10.42 -55.66 80.96
C PHE A 485 -9.16 -55.10 81.63
N THR A 486 -8.02 -55.59 81.18
CA THR A 486 -6.70 -55.00 81.46
C THR A 486 -6.15 -54.34 80.20
N TYR A 487 -5.31 -53.34 80.37
CA TYR A 487 -4.67 -52.65 79.25
C TYR A 487 -3.17 -52.51 79.44
N ARG A 488 -2.45 -52.40 78.33
CA ARG A 488 -1.01 -52.13 78.30
C ARG A 488 -0.71 -51.10 77.22
N ILE A 489 -0.03 -50.02 77.59
CA ILE A 489 0.53 -49.04 76.65
C ILE A 489 2.05 -49.20 76.66
N ALA A 490 2.62 -49.61 75.54
CA ALA A 490 4.06 -49.81 75.36
C ALA A 490 4.52 -49.15 74.05
N ILE A 491 4.91 -47.88 74.16
CA ILE A 491 5.48 -47.10 73.05
C ILE A 491 7.00 -47.02 73.28
N ASP A 492 7.79 -47.24 72.22
CA ASP A 492 9.25 -47.15 72.28
C ASP A 492 9.68 -45.76 72.79
N PRO A 493 10.63 -45.66 73.75
CA PRO A 493 11.03 -44.38 74.35
C PRO A 493 11.45 -43.31 73.34
N GLU A 494 12.08 -43.74 72.24
CA GLU A 494 12.48 -42.86 71.14
C GLU A 494 11.29 -42.13 70.53
N LEU A 495 10.11 -42.77 70.44
CA LEU A 495 8.94 -42.16 69.81
C LEU A 495 8.17 -41.19 70.71
N MET A 496 8.49 -41.08 72.01
CA MET A 496 7.67 -40.32 72.96
C MET A 496 7.57 -38.82 72.64
N ASP A 497 8.60 -38.26 72.00
CA ASP A 497 8.64 -36.84 71.65
C ASP A 497 8.22 -36.58 70.20
N CYS A 498 7.80 -37.61 69.45
CA CYS A 498 7.15 -37.44 68.15
C CYS A 498 5.76 -36.81 68.30
N TRP A 499 5.37 -35.96 67.35
CA TRP A 499 4.08 -35.27 67.33
C TRP A 499 3.00 -36.11 66.63
N ILE A 500 1.82 -36.12 67.21
CA ILE A 500 0.60 -36.74 66.69
C ILE A 500 -0.57 -35.75 66.81
N HIS A 501 -1.55 -35.83 65.93
CA HIS A 501 -2.78 -35.06 66.11
C HIS A 501 -3.53 -35.58 67.34
N LYS A 502 -3.97 -34.64 68.16
CA LYS A 502 -4.68 -34.89 69.42
C LYS A 502 -5.91 -35.78 69.20
N LEU A 503 -6.15 -36.74 70.10
CA LEU A 503 -7.30 -37.66 70.07
C LEU A 503 -7.39 -38.55 68.82
N LEU A 504 -6.32 -38.73 68.05
CA LEU A 504 -6.35 -39.53 66.83
C LEU A 504 -6.60 -41.02 67.12
N LEU A 505 -6.06 -41.53 68.24
CA LEU A 505 -6.16 -42.94 68.62
C LEU A 505 -7.48 -43.27 69.35
N GLN A 506 -8.13 -42.26 69.93
CA GLN A 506 -9.33 -42.42 70.74
C GLN A 506 -10.43 -43.23 70.04
N PRO A 507 -10.82 -42.95 68.77
CA PRO A 507 -11.93 -43.68 68.15
C PRO A 507 -11.63 -45.17 68.02
N PHE A 508 -10.38 -45.55 67.74
CA PHE A 508 -10.00 -46.96 67.61
C PHE A 508 -10.00 -47.67 68.97
N ILE A 509 -9.56 -46.98 70.02
CA ILE A 509 -9.56 -47.47 71.40
C ILE A 509 -10.98 -47.62 71.93
N GLU A 510 -11.86 -46.64 71.68
CA GLU A 510 -13.28 -46.69 72.03
C GLU A 510 -13.98 -47.88 71.38
N ASN A 511 -13.73 -48.11 70.10
CA ASN A 511 -14.30 -49.26 69.41
C ASN A 511 -13.80 -50.59 69.98
N ALA A 512 -12.53 -50.68 70.38
CA ALA A 512 -11.99 -51.87 71.03
C ALA A 512 -12.70 -52.16 72.37
N ILE A 513 -12.95 -51.14 73.19
CA ILE A 513 -13.61 -51.29 74.51
C ILE A 513 -15.11 -51.56 74.36
N ILE A 514 -15.82 -50.67 73.65
CA ILE A 514 -17.30 -50.68 73.57
C ILE A 514 -17.80 -51.84 72.72
N HIS A 515 -17.13 -52.15 71.61
CA HIS A 515 -17.62 -53.16 70.67
C HIS A 515 -16.77 -54.43 70.67
N GLY A 516 -15.45 -54.31 70.77
CA GLY A 516 -14.54 -55.44 70.78
C GLY A 516 -14.70 -56.31 72.04
N LEU A 517 -14.62 -55.67 73.21
CA LEU A 517 -14.66 -56.34 74.52
C LEU A 517 -16.07 -56.47 75.13
N ALA A 518 -17.11 -56.00 74.44
CA ALA A 518 -18.49 -56.14 74.88
C ALA A 518 -18.88 -57.60 75.15
N GLY A 519 -19.38 -57.86 76.37
CA GLY A 519 -19.85 -59.16 76.82
C GLY A 519 -18.81 -60.03 77.51
N LYS A 520 -17.55 -59.59 77.63
CA LYS A 520 -16.56 -60.26 78.49
C LYS A 520 -16.72 -59.81 79.94
N THR A 521 -16.89 -60.76 80.85
CA THR A 521 -16.98 -60.52 82.31
C THR A 521 -15.64 -60.67 83.02
N ASN A 522 -14.66 -61.35 82.40
CA ASN A 522 -13.27 -61.42 82.86
C ASN A 522 -12.31 -61.73 81.69
N GLY A 523 -11.09 -61.20 81.71
CA GLY A 523 -10.01 -61.55 80.77
C GLY A 523 -10.00 -60.77 79.44
N GLY A 524 -10.61 -59.58 79.38
CA GLY A 524 -10.39 -58.63 78.28
C GLY A 524 -8.96 -58.08 78.30
N ILE A 525 -8.31 -58.00 77.14
CA ILE A 525 -6.95 -57.44 77.01
C ILE A 525 -6.96 -56.43 75.88
N LEU A 526 -6.51 -55.21 76.16
CA LEU A 526 -6.25 -54.15 75.19
C LEU A 526 -4.76 -53.76 75.21
N GLU A 527 -4.07 -53.93 74.10
CA GLU A 527 -2.65 -53.62 73.96
C GLU A 527 -2.45 -52.53 72.91
N ILE A 528 -1.77 -51.45 73.31
CA ILE A 528 -1.42 -50.31 72.46
C ILE A 528 0.11 -50.27 72.41
N THR A 529 0.68 -50.47 71.21
CA THR A 529 2.13 -50.43 71.02
C THR A 529 2.52 -49.41 69.95
N GLY A 530 3.66 -48.76 70.15
CA GLY A 530 4.24 -47.85 69.17
C GLY A 530 5.69 -48.23 68.91
N LYS A 531 6.03 -48.51 67.65
CA LYS A 531 7.38 -48.92 67.24
C LYS A 531 7.86 -48.17 66.01
N SER A 532 9.17 -48.00 65.89
CA SER A 532 9.77 -47.49 64.65
C SER A 532 9.49 -48.45 63.49
N PHE A 533 9.11 -47.92 62.34
CA PHE A 533 8.82 -48.68 61.12
C PHE A 533 9.62 -48.08 59.95
N GLY A 534 10.85 -48.57 59.75
CA GLY A 534 11.81 -47.93 58.84
C GLY A 534 12.43 -46.67 59.44
N ALA A 535 13.03 -45.83 58.59
CA ALA A 535 13.70 -44.60 59.01
C ALA A 535 12.71 -43.52 59.47
N ASP A 536 11.69 -43.23 58.65
CA ASP A 536 10.88 -42.01 58.77
C ASP A 536 9.41 -42.26 59.19
N GLN A 537 9.04 -43.49 59.52
CA GLN A 537 7.66 -43.82 59.90
C GLN A 537 7.58 -44.52 61.26
N MET A 538 6.46 -44.35 61.92
CA MET A 538 6.11 -45.08 63.13
C MET A 538 4.87 -45.95 62.90
N LEU A 539 4.89 -47.13 63.49
CA LEU A 539 3.78 -48.08 63.49
C LEU A 539 3.12 -48.05 64.86
N LEU A 540 1.89 -47.57 64.90
CA LEU A 540 1.00 -47.64 66.06
C LEU A 540 0.08 -48.85 65.88
N THR A 541 0.09 -49.77 66.84
CA THR A 541 -0.74 -50.99 66.81
C THR A 541 -1.67 -51.01 68.01
N ILE A 542 -2.96 -51.16 67.75
CA ILE A 542 -4.00 -51.37 68.76
C ILE A 542 -4.51 -52.79 68.59
N ARG A 543 -4.47 -53.58 69.66
CA ARG A 543 -4.86 -54.99 69.66
C ARG A 543 -5.81 -55.28 70.81
N ASP A 544 -6.96 -55.88 70.50
CA ASP A 544 -7.85 -56.46 71.50
C ASP A 544 -7.98 -57.99 71.32
N ASN A 545 -8.44 -58.67 72.37
CA ASN A 545 -8.79 -60.10 72.36
C ASN A 545 -10.31 -60.35 72.33
N GLY A 546 -11.06 -59.40 71.76
CA GLY A 546 -12.52 -59.39 71.71
C GLY A 546 -13.14 -60.31 70.66
N LYS A 547 -14.41 -60.05 70.33
CA LYS A 547 -15.21 -60.91 69.43
C LYS A 547 -14.83 -60.81 67.94
N GLY A 548 -13.95 -59.88 67.57
CA GLY A 548 -13.58 -59.62 66.18
C GLY A 548 -14.75 -59.16 65.29
N MET A 549 -14.54 -59.13 63.97
CA MET A 549 -15.51 -58.66 62.98
C MET A 549 -15.48 -59.52 61.71
N ASN A 550 -16.62 -59.78 61.08
CA ASN A 550 -16.63 -60.48 59.79
C ASN A 550 -16.03 -59.59 58.67
N ARG A 551 -15.62 -60.23 57.56
CA ARG A 551 -14.99 -59.51 56.44
C ARG A 551 -15.90 -58.45 55.83
N ALA A 552 -17.21 -58.68 55.79
CA ALA A 552 -18.19 -57.70 55.29
C ALA A 552 -18.20 -56.40 56.11
N LYS A 553 -18.07 -56.50 57.44
CA LYS A 553 -18.02 -55.34 58.35
C LYS A 553 -16.68 -54.61 58.32
N ILE A 554 -15.58 -55.31 58.03
CA ILE A 554 -14.28 -54.67 57.77
C ILE A 554 -14.36 -53.83 56.49
N LEU A 555 -14.94 -54.38 55.42
CA LEU A 555 -15.11 -53.68 54.14
C LEU A 555 -15.99 -52.43 54.27
N SER A 556 -17.11 -52.54 54.99
CA SER A 556 -18.06 -51.42 55.13
C SER A 556 -17.53 -50.25 55.96
N VAL A 557 -16.60 -50.49 56.89
CA VAL A 557 -16.09 -49.46 57.80
C VAL A 557 -14.74 -48.89 57.34
N PHE A 558 -13.89 -49.70 56.69
CA PHE A 558 -12.49 -49.33 56.44
C PHE A 558 -12.08 -49.26 54.95
N GLU A 559 -12.85 -49.81 54.00
CA GLU A 559 -12.44 -49.90 52.57
C GLU A 559 -13.32 -49.06 51.58
N LYS A 560 -14.07 -48.05 52.07
CA LYS A 560 -14.84 -47.01 51.32
C LYS A 560 -15.92 -47.50 50.33
N ARG A 561 -17.21 -47.25 50.66
CA ARG A 561 -18.20 -46.56 49.78
C ARG A 561 -19.49 -46.13 50.51
N GLU A 562 -19.65 -44.80 50.57
CA GLU A 562 -20.83 -43.91 50.46
C GLU A 562 -22.27 -44.23 50.92
N ASN A 563 -22.70 -45.42 51.34
CA ASN A 563 -24.12 -45.58 51.74
C ASN A 563 -24.40 -46.66 52.81
N GLY A 564 -23.47 -46.86 53.75
CA GLY A 564 -23.69 -47.75 54.89
C GLY A 564 -23.67 -46.97 56.20
N GLU A 565 -24.65 -47.19 57.07
CA GLU A 565 -24.65 -46.76 58.47
C GLU A 565 -23.47 -47.41 59.23
N ALA A 566 -22.27 -46.86 59.02
CA ALA A 566 -21.07 -47.17 59.77
C ALA A 566 -20.99 -46.27 61.01
N GLY A 567 -20.46 -46.79 62.12
CA GLY A 567 -20.32 -46.06 63.37
C GLY A 567 -19.56 -44.74 63.18
N ILE A 568 -20.22 -43.64 63.53
CA ILE A 568 -19.81 -42.23 63.29
C ILE A 568 -18.35 -41.95 63.72
N GLY A 569 -17.84 -42.65 64.75
CA GLY A 569 -16.50 -42.45 65.30
C GLY A 569 -15.34 -42.88 64.40
N ILE A 570 -15.40 -44.05 63.74
CA ILE A 570 -14.26 -44.56 62.94
C ILE A 570 -14.16 -43.80 61.62
N THR A 571 -15.29 -43.55 60.95
CA THR A 571 -15.31 -42.82 59.68
C THR A 571 -14.70 -41.42 59.84
N ASN A 572 -14.98 -40.75 60.96
CA ASN A 572 -14.35 -39.48 61.29
C ASN A 572 -12.84 -39.60 61.54
N ALA A 573 -12.38 -40.66 62.21
CA ALA A 573 -10.96 -40.92 62.42
C ALA A 573 -10.21 -41.15 61.08
N LEU A 574 -10.83 -41.87 60.13
CA LEU A 574 -10.29 -42.09 58.79
C LEU A 574 -10.22 -40.80 57.98
N SER A 575 -11.28 -39.99 58.01
CA SER A 575 -11.28 -38.67 57.36
C SER A 575 -10.20 -37.75 57.94
N ARG A 576 -9.95 -37.81 59.26
CA ARG A 576 -8.86 -37.07 59.91
C ARG A 576 -7.48 -37.57 59.47
N LEU A 577 -7.26 -38.89 59.42
CA LEU A 577 -6.01 -39.45 58.91
C LEU A 577 -5.71 -38.98 57.47
N GLU A 578 -6.72 -38.98 56.60
CA GLU A 578 -6.61 -38.48 55.22
C GLU A 578 -6.32 -36.96 55.18
N LEU A 579 -7.03 -36.16 55.97
CA LEU A 579 -6.83 -34.70 56.01
C LEU A 579 -5.44 -34.32 56.53
N TYR A 580 -4.93 -35.01 57.55
CA TYR A 580 -3.66 -34.66 58.20
C TYR A 580 -2.43 -35.20 57.48
N TYR A 581 -2.52 -36.40 56.92
CA TYR A 581 -1.35 -37.11 56.38
C TYR A 581 -1.47 -37.36 54.86
N GLY A 582 -2.60 -37.06 54.23
CA GLY A 582 -2.81 -37.27 52.79
C GLY A 582 -2.51 -38.70 52.38
N ALA A 583 -1.65 -38.87 51.36
CA ALA A 583 -1.20 -40.19 50.91
C ALA A 583 -0.16 -40.88 51.83
N ASN A 584 0.32 -40.20 52.89
CA ASN A 584 1.45 -40.65 53.71
C ASN A 584 1.05 -41.47 54.96
N TYR A 585 -0.21 -41.91 55.07
CA TYR A 585 -0.62 -42.90 56.08
C TYR A 585 -1.01 -44.23 55.45
N ARG A 586 -0.87 -45.32 56.21
CA ARG A 586 -1.42 -46.63 55.84
C ARG A 586 -2.15 -47.24 57.03
N LEU A 587 -3.33 -47.79 56.76
CA LEU A 587 -4.13 -48.49 57.76
C LEU A 587 -4.29 -49.96 57.37
N HIS A 588 -3.98 -50.86 58.29
CA HIS A 588 -4.22 -52.30 58.12
C HIS A 588 -5.02 -52.85 59.30
N VAL A 589 -6.15 -53.50 58.99
CA VAL A 589 -7.02 -54.12 59.99
C VAL A 589 -7.05 -55.64 59.79
N LYS A 590 -6.84 -56.40 60.86
CA LYS A 590 -7.03 -57.85 60.91
C LYS A 590 -7.97 -58.19 62.07
N SER A 591 -9.09 -58.83 61.80
CA SER A 591 -10.10 -59.14 62.83
C SER A 591 -10.76 -60.50 62.56
N PRO A 592 -10.14 -61.63 62.91
CA PRO A 592 -10.82 -62.92 62.84
C PRO A 592 -12.00 -62.97 63.81
N VAL A 593 -13.14 -63.53 63.39
CA VAL A 593 -14.30 -63.72 64.26
C VAL A 593 -13.89 -64.57 65.47
N ASN A 594 -14.20 -64.09 66.67
CA ASN A 594 -13.81 -64.64 67.98
C ASN A 594 -12.30 -64.66 68.29
N GLY A 595 -11.47 -63.98 67.49
CA GLY A 595 -10.01 -63.93 67.68
C GLY A 595 -9.43 -62.51 67.95
N GLY A 596 -10.29 -61.54 68.25
CA GLY A 596 -9.90 -60.14 68.51
C GLY A 596 -9.65 -59.30 67.26
N THR A 597 -9.36 -58.01 67.45
CA THR A 597 -9.00 -57.08 66.36
C THR A 597 -7.60 -56.54 66.54
N ILE A 598 -6.86 -56.43 65.44
CA ILE A 598 -5.56 -55.76 65.35
C ILE A 598 -5.67 -54.65 64.31
N ILE A 599 -5.49 -53.40 64.75
CA ILE A 599 -5.45 -52.21 63.91
C ILE A 599 -4.00 -51.70 63.90
N ARG A 600 -3.45 -51.50 62.71
CA ARG A 600 -2.09 -50.99 62.48
C ARG A 600 -2.17 -49.69 61.69
N ILE A 601 -1.72 -48.61 62.30
CA ILE A 601 -1.66 -47.27 61.73
C ILE A 601 -0.19 -46.95 61.50
N ILE A 602 0.21 -46.75 60.25
CA ILE A 602 1.56 -46.34 59.86
C ILE A 602 1.46 -44.87 59.46
N ILE A 603 2.18 -44.00 60.17
CA ILE A 603 2.23 -42.56 59.91
C ILE A 603 3.69 -42.05 60.00
N PRO A 604 4.03 -40.90 59.37
CA PRO A 604 5.37 -40.33 59.43
C PRO A 604 5.75 -39.93 60.86
N LYS A 605 7.04 -40.04 61.20
CA LYS A 605 7.59 -39.47 62.44
C LYS A 605 7.74 -37.97 62.26
N ASP A 606 7.06 -37.19 63.09
CA ASP A 606 7.15 -35.74 63.09
C ASP A 606 7.89 -35.28 64.36
N TRP A 607 9.11 -34.77 64.22
CA TRP A 607 10.00 -34.41 65.34
C TRP A 607 10.06 -32.91 65.59
N GLU A 608 9.53 -32.11 64.67
CA GLU A 608 9.52 -30.66 64.78
C GLU A 608 8.07 -30.21 64.85
N GLY A 609 7.73 -29.38 65.84
CA GLY A 609 6.46 -28.67 65.88
C GLY A 609 6.36 -27.60 64.76
N ARG A 610 6.77 -27.92 63.53
CA ARG A 610 6.60 -27.08 62.35
C ARG A 610 5.14 -27.21 61.92
N GLU A 611 4.43 -26.09 61.94
CA GLU A 611 3.35 -25.84 61.00
C GLU A 611 3.93 -26.07 59.59
N THR A 612 3.68 -27.26 59.05
CA THR A 612 3.90 -27.49 57.64
C THR A 612 2.82 -26.72 56.91
N ASP A 613 3.20 -25.55 56.38
CA ASP A 613 2.56 -24.87 55.26
C ASP A 613 2.44 -25.83 54.07
N ALA A 614 1.44 -26.71 54.12
CA ALA A 614 0.96 -27.45 52.97
C ALA A 614 0.01 -26.53 52.18
N ASN A 615 0.56 -25.45 51.61
CA ASN A 615 -0.09 -24.69 50.54
C ASN A 615 0.89 -23.78 49.79
N ARG A 616 2.00 -24.33 49.28
CA ARG A 616 2.67 -23.77 48.11
C ARG A 616 3.22 -24.88 47.21
N CYS A 617 2.78 -24.82 45.95
CA CYS A 617 3.15 -25.62 44.78
C CYS A 617 2.33 -26.91 44.56
N GLY A 618 1.41 -26.83 43.60
CA GLY A 618 0.59 -27.91 43.05
C GLY A 618 -0.76 -27.40 42.59
#